data_AF-A0A2A9HCH9-F1
#
_entry.id   AF-A0A2A9HCH9-F1
#
_cell.length_a   1.000
_cell.length_b   1.000
_cell.length_c   1.000
_cell.angle_alpha   90.00
_cell.angle_beta   90.00
_cell.angle_gamma   90.00
#
_symmetry.space_group_name_H-M   'P 1'
#
loop_
_entity.id
_entity.type
_entity.pdbx_description
1 polymer ?
#
loop_
_entity_poly.entity_id
_entity_poly.type
_entity_poly.pdbx_seq_one_letter_code
_entity_poly.pdbx_strand_id
1 'polypeptide(L)'
;MRVVCAWCGAVLSEGEGAVSHGICRECEVLFERAYLRGLAERRRQPRRVRVTLRAGAPLPGFEREGAPAGGPVCAAGATSAAGR
;
A
#
# COMPACT_ATOMS: atom_id res chain seq x y z
N MET A 1 4.43 -27.90 35.98
CA MET A 1 4.32 -27.82 34.51
C MET A 1 5.36 -26.85 34.00
N ARG A 2 6.03 -27.16 32.89
CA ARG A 2 7.02 -26.27 32.27
C ARG A 2 6.32 -25.45 31.19
N VAL A 3 6.48 -24.13 31.20
CA VAL A 3 5.92 -23.23 30.18
C VAL A 3 7.06 -22.66 29.35
N VAL A 4 7.02 -22.86 28.04
CA VAL A 4 8.02 -22.34 27.10
C VAL A 4 7.40 -21.36 26.10
N CYS A 5 8.17 -20.36 25.69
CA CYS A 5 7.74 -19.45 24.65
C CYS A 5 7.69 -20.17 23.31
N ALA A 6 6.54 -20.13 22.63
CA ALA A 6 6.34 -20.78 21.34
C ALA A 6 7.17 -20.15 20.20
N TRP A 7 7.67 -18.92 20.37
CA TRP A 7 8.42 -18.21 19.33
C TRP A 7 9.93 -18.22 19.54
N CYS A 8 10.40 -17.90 20.74
CA CYS A 8 11.84 -17.81 21.03
C CYS A 8 12.38 -18.96 21.87
N GLY A 9 11.52 -19.86 22.37
CA GLY A 9 11.93 -20.99 23.22
C GLY A 9 12.29 -20.61 24.67
N ALA A 10 12.18 -19.32 25.04
CA ALA A 10 12.45 -18.88 26.41
C ALA A 10 11.56 -19.61 27.43
N VAL A 11 12.14 -20.01 28.56
CA VAL A 11 11.39 -20.65 29.64
C VAL A 11 10.66 -19.58 30.45
N LEU A 12 9.34 -19.65 30.49
CA LEU A 12 8.48 -18.70 31.19
C LEU A 12 8.19 -19.15 32.63
N SER A 13 8.16 -20.46 32.86
CA SER A 13 7.98 -21.06 34.17
C SER A 13 8.57 -22.46 34.17
N GLU A 14 9.25 -22.82 35.25
CA GLU A 14 9.78 -24.16 35.48
C GLU A 14 8.91 -24.92 36.47
N GLY A 15 8.70 -26.19 36.17
CA GLY A 15 8.02 -27.12 37.05
C GLY A 15 7.94 -28.49 36.42
N GLU A 16 7.81 -29.51 37.25
CA GLU A 16 7.71 -30.89 36.81
C GLU A 16 6.35 -31.14 36.11
N GLY A 17 6.33 -32.07 35.16
CA GLY A 17 5.14 -32.43 34.37
C GLY A 17 5.16 -31.91 32.92
N ALA A 18 3.99 -31.91 32.28
CA ALA A 18 3.86 -31.62 30.85
C ALA A 18 4.38 -30.21 30.46
N VAL A 19 4.84 -30.10 29.21
CA VAL A 19 5.25 -28.84 28.60
C VAL A 19 4.04 -28.15 27.98
N SER A 20 3.79 -26.90 28.36
CA SER A 20 2.84 -26.02 27.69
C SER A 20 3.56 -24.87 26.99
N HIS A 21 2.83 -24.20 26.10
CA HIS A 21 3.35 -23.12 25.27
C HIS A 21 2.65 -21.81 25.60
N GLY A 22 3.43 -20.73 25.73
CA GLY A 22 2.96 -19.35 25.88
C GLY A 22 3.74 -18.38 24.99
N ILE A 23 3.50 -17.08 25.12
CA ILE A 23 4.26 -16.02 24.44
C ILE A 23 4.93 -15.16 25.51
N CYS A 24 6.26 -14.96 25.39
CA CYS A 24 6.99 -14.10 26.31
C CYS A 24 6.69 -12.63 26.03
N ARG A 25 6.94 -11.75 27.01
CA ARG A 25 6.61 -10.33 26.90
C ARG A 25 7.37 -9.65 25.76
N GLU A 26 8.62 -10.02 25.54
CA GLU A 26 9.46 -9.49 24.47
C GLU A 26 8.88 -9.85 23.09
N CYS A 27 8.51 -11.12 22.93
CA CYS A 27 7.85 -11.62 21.72
C CYS A 27 6.51 -10.91 21.48
N GLU A 28 5.68 -10.76 22.51
CA GLU A 28 4.42 -10.03 22.43
C GLU A 28 4.60 -8.59 21.93
N VAL A 29 5.56 -7.86 22.50
CA VAL A 29 5.88 -6.48 22.08
C VAL A 29 6.40 -6.41 20.64
N LEU A 30 7.22 -7.37 20.22
CA LEU A 30 7.70 -7.44 18.84
C LEU A 30 6.54 -7.65 17.85
N PHE A 31 5.61 -8.53 18.18
CA PHE A 31 4.42 -8.75 17.37
C PHE A 31 3.52 -7.51 17.31
N GLU A 32 3.25 -6.87 18.44
CA GLU A 32 2.44 -5.66 18.48
C GLU A 32 3.04 -4.56 17.59
N ARG A 33 4.37 -4.34 17.68
CA ARG A 33 5.08 -3.38 16.82
C ARG A 33 4.97 -3.73 15.34
N ALA A 34 5.16 -5.00 14.99
CA ALA A 34 5.04 -5.47 13.61
C ALA A 34 3.61 -5.30 13.07
N TYR A 35 2.62 -5.63 13.89
CA TYR A 35 1.20 -5.49 13.57
C TYR A 35 0.82 -4.03 13.31
N LEU A 36 1.17 -3.12 14.22
CA LEU A 36 0.91 -1.69 14.07
C LEU A 36 1.61 -1.09 12.85
N ARG A 37 2.85 -1.51 12.56
CA ARG A 37 3.56 -1.12 11.35
C ARG A 37 2.81 -1.56 10.09
N GLY A 38 2.37 -2.82 10.03
CA GLY A 38 1.60 -3.34 8.91
C GLY A 38 0.28 -2.60 8.70
N LEU A 39 -0.41 -2.19 9.77
CA LEU A 39 -1.59 -1.34 9.68
C LEU A 39 -1.28 0.05 9.11
N ALA A 40 -0.18 0.68 9.55
CA ALA A 40 0.25 1.97 9.03
C ALA A 40 0.59 1.90 7.54
N GLU A 41 1.28 0.84 7.10
CA GLU A 41 1.61 0.60 5.69
C GLU A 41 0.35 0.40 4.84
N ARG A 42 -0.62 -0.40 5.31
CA ARG A 42 -1.91 -0.58 4.61
C ARG A 42 -2.69 0.72 4.46
N ARG A 43 -2.61 1.63 5.43
CA ARG A 43 -3.23 2.96 5.32
C ARG A 43 -2.54 3.86 4.31
N ARG A 44 -1.23 3.75 4.15
CA ARG A 44 -0.43 4.52 3.19
C ARG A 44 -0.54 4.02 1.76
N GLN A 45 -0.95 2.77 1.55
CA GLN A 45 -1.13 2.24 0.21
C GLN A 45 -2.23 3.01 -0.51
N PRO A 46 -1.92 3.72 -1.62
CA PRO A 46 -2.95 4.35 -2.41
C PRO A 46 -3.87 3.25 -2.93
N ARG A 47 -5.16 3.33 -2.59
CA ARG A 47 -6.16 2.50 -3.25
C ARG A 47 -6.05 2.81 -4.74
N ARG A 48 -5.74 1.82 -5.57
CA ARG A 48 -5.74 1.99 -7.02
C ARG A 48 -7.17 2.32 -7.45
N VAL A 49 -7.46 3.60 -7.61
CA VAL A 49 -8.75 4.05 -8.13
C VAL A 49 -8.65 4.01 -9.64
N ARG A 50 -9.45 3.16 -10.27
CA ARG A 50 -9.59 3.14 -11.73
C ARG A 50 -10.55 4.27 -12.09
N VAL A 51 -10.02 5.36 -12.63
CA VAL A 51 -10.83 6.47 -13.13
C VAL A 51 -11.03 6.27 -14.63
N THR A 52 -12.27 6.11 -15.06
CA THR A 52 -12.62 6.13 -16.49
C THR A 52 -12.83 7.59 -16.88
N LEU A 53 -11.89 8.15 -17.63
CA LEU A 53 -12.01 9.51 -18.14
C LEU A 53 -12.84 9.49 -19.43
N ARG A 54 -13.90 10.28 -19.45
CA ARG A 54 -14.64 10.57 -20.69
C ARG A 54 -13.78 11.49 -21.55
N ALA A 55 -13.68 11.22 -22.85
CA ALA A 55 -12.96 12.09 -23.78
C ALA A 55 -13.44 13.55 -23.65
N GLY A 56 -12.53 14.47 -23.35
CA GLY A 56 -12.82 15.89 -23.11
C GLY A 56 -13.02 16.30 -21.65
N ALA A 57 -13.01 15.37 -20.68
CA ALA A 57 -13.04 15.74 -19.27
C ALA A 57 -11.67 16.28 -18.83
N PRO A 58 -11.59 17.45 -18.15
CA PRO A 58 -10.34 17.98 -17.65
C PRO A 58 -9.74 17.03 -16.61
N LEU A 59 -8.44 16.81 -16.70
CA LEU A 59 -7.71 16.06 -15.68
C LEU A 59 -7.65 16.90 -14.39
N PRO A 60 -7.93 16.32 -13.21
CA PRO A 60 -7.79 17.04 -11.96
C PRO A 60 -6.32 17.48 -11.78
N GLY A 61 -6.09 18.78 -11.65
CA GLY A 61 -4.75 19.39 -11.55
C GLY A 61 -4.16 19.91 -12.85
N PHE A 62 -4.84 19.78 -13.99
CA PHE A 62 -4.49 20.42 -15.26
C PHE A 62 -5.58 21.41 -15.68
N GLU A 63 -5.82 22.43 -14.85
CA GLU A 63 -6.54 23.61 -15.31
C GLU A 63 -5.60 24.40 -16.21
N ARG A 64 -5.77 24.24 -17.52
CA ARG A 64 -5.05 25.05 -18.50
C ARG A 64 -5.74 26.43 -18.51
N GLU A 65 -5.16 27.37 -17.78
CA GLU A 65 -5.52 28.78 -17.85
C GLU A 65 -5.46 29.23 -19.32
N GLY A 66 -6.63 29.50 -19.90
CA GLY A 66 -6.77 30.02 -21.27
C GLY A 66 -6.91 28.94 -22.36
N ALA A 67 -8.13 28.42 -22.54
CA ALA A 67 -8.57 27.91 -23.84
C ALA A 67 -9.75 28.76 -24.33
N PRO A 68 -9.63 29.51 -25.44
CA PRO A 68 -10.75 30.30 -25.93
C PRO A 68 -11.84 29.36 -26.46
N ALA A 69 -13.08 29.69 -26.13
CA ALA A 69 -14.27 29.00 -26.60
C ALA A 69 -14.40 29.17 -28.13
N GLY A 70 -14.29 28.08 -28.89
CA GLY A 70 -14.52 28.12 -30.34
C GLY A 70 -14.27 26.80 -31.08
N GLY A 71 -15.28 25.92 -31.07
CA GLY A 71 -15.67 25.02 -32.17
C GLY A 71 -14.69 23.94 -32.69
N PRO A 72 -15.21 22.82 -33.26
CA PRO A 72 -14.39 21.68 -33.67
C PRO A 72 -13.79 21.93 -35.07
N VAL A 73 -12.50 21.60 -35.25
CA VAL A 73 -11.93 21.43 -36.59
C VAL A 73 -11.31 20.04 -36.65
N CYS A 74 -12.02 19.14 -37.33
CA CYS A 74 -11.46 17.88 -37.80
C CYS A 74 -10.68 18.10 -39.10
N ALA A 75 -9.70 17.21 -39.30
CA ALA A 75 -8.91 16.96 -40.52
C ALA A 75 -7.74 17.93 -40.73
N ALA A 76 -6.60 17.54 -41.28
CA ALA A 76 -6.20 16.35 -42.01
C ALA A 76 -4.70 16.10 -41.79
N GLY A 77 -4.23 14.90 -42.12
CA GLY A 77 -2.89 14.44 -41.80
C GLY A 77 -1.72 15.21 -42.43
N ALA A 78 -0.54 14.93 -41.89
CA ALA A 78 0.73 15.00 -42.60
C ALA A 78 1.60 13.82 -42.13
N THR A 79 1.72 12.84 -43.00
CA THR A 79 2.68 11.74 -42.96
C THR A 79 4.13 12.24 -43.03
N SER A 80 5.01 11.54 -42.32
CA SER A 80 6.43 11.22 -42.63
C SER A 80 7.36 12.32 -43.19
N ALA A 81 8.51 12.53 -42.54
CA ALA A 81 9.84 12.11 -43.04
C ALA A 81 11.02 12.73 -42.25
N ALA A 82 11.96 11.86 -41.90
CA ALA A 82 13.42 12.00 -41.91
C ALA A 82 14.14 13.29 -41.47
N GLY A 83 15.10 13.10 -40.55
CA GLY A 83 16.47 13.59 -40.75
C GLY A 83 17.01 14.58 -39.72
N ARG A 84 17.82 14.08 -38.77
CA ARG A 84 19.29 14.20 -38.76
C ARG A 84 19.88 13.37 -37.63
#